data_AF-A0A6J2FB08-F1
#
_entry.id   AF-A0A6J2FB08-F1
#
_cell.length_a   1.000
_cell.length_b   1.000
_cell.length_c   1.000
_cell.angle_alpha   90.00
_cell.angle_beta   90.00
_cell.angle_gamma   90.00
#
_symmetry.space_group_name_H-M   'P 1'
#
loop_
_entity.id
_entity.type
_entity.pdbx_description
1 polymer ?
#
loop_
_entity_poly.entity_id
_entity_poly.type
_entity_poly.pdbx_seq_one_letter_code
_entity_poly.pdbx_strand_id
1 'polypeptide(L)'
;MGKHLGRCWLAIVCVLLFSQLSAVKARGIKHRIKWNRKALPSTSQVTEAHTAEIRPGAFIRQGRKLDIDLGAEANRYYEANYWQFPDGVHYNGCSEANVTKEKFVSGCINATQAANPEELSREKQDNKLYQRVLWRLIRELCSVKHCDFWLERGAGLRVRVDLPMLLCLLVFIWLIVK
;
A
#
# COMPACT_ATOMS: atom_id res chain seq x y z
N MET A 1 40.37 -37.06 -26.40
CA MET A 1 40.16 -35.61 -26.65
C MET A 1 38.67 -35.22 -26.64
N GLY A 2 37.92 -35.53 -25.56
CA GLY A 2 36.45 -35.40 -25.55
C GLY A 2 35.83 -34.59 -24.40
N LYS A 3 36.64 -33.87 -23.59
CA LYS A 3 36.15 -33.13 -22.41
C LYS A 3 35.92 -31.63 -22.65
N HIS A 4 36.49 -31.06 -23.71
CA HIS A 4 36.35 -29.63 -24.02
C HIS A 4 35.04 -29.27 -24.75
N LEU A 5 34.47 -30.21 -25.50
CA LEU A 5 33.22 -29.98 -26.25
C LEU A 5 32.00 -29.83 -25.32
N GLY A 6 31.93 -30.61 -24.23
CA GLY A 6 30.82 -30.52 -23.27
C GLY A 6 30.77 -29.17 -22.52
N ARG A 7 31.93 -28.62 -22.16
CA ARG A 7 32.03 -27.34 -21.45
C ARG A 7 31.69 -26.15 -22.35
N CYS A 8 32.03 -26.23 -23.64
CA CYS A 8 31.69 -25.21 -24.62
C CYS A 8 30.19 -25.23 -24.96
N TRP A 9 29.61 -26.42 -25.11
CA TRP A 9 28.17 -26.57 -25.34
C TRP A 9 27.33 -26.04 -24.18
N LEU A 10 27.74 -26.32 -22.93
CA LEU A 10 27.07 -25.81 -21.73
C LEU A 10 27.10 -24.27 -21.65
N ALA A 11 28.24 -23.65 -21.99
CA ALA A 11 28.33 -22.19 -22.04
C ALA A 11 27.35 -21.59 -23.08
N ILE A 12 27.21 -22.24 -24.25
CA ILE A 12 26.29 -21.81 -25.30
C ILE A 12 24.83 -21.94 -24.83
N VAL A 13 24.46 -23.05 -24.19
CA VAL A 13 23.10 -23.26 -23.65
C VAL A 13 22.76 -22.24 -22.57
N CYS A 14 23.70 -21.91 -21.68
CA CYS A 14 23.51 -20.88 -20.66
C CYS A 14 23.30 -19.50 -21.29
N VAL A 15 24.14 -19.09 -22.26
CA VAL A 15 23.98 -17.80 -22.95
C VAL A 15 22.64 -17.71 -23.69
N LEU A 16 22.19 -18.81 -24.33
CA LEU A 16 20.90 -18.86 -25.01
C LEU A 16 19.71 -18.77 -24.04
N LEU A 17 19.78 -19.41 -22.88
CA LEU A 17 18.72 -19.30 -21.86
C LEU A 17 18.62 -17.90 -21.24
N PHE A 18 19.76 -17.24 -20.95
CA PHE A 18 19.78 -15.88 -20.39
C PHE A 18 19.34 -14.80 -21.38
N SER A 19 19.57 -14.99 -22.68
CA SER A 19 19.18 -14.04 -23.72
C SER A 19 17.68 -14.08 -24.05
N GLN A 20 17.02 -15.25 -23.91
CA GLN A 20 15.57 -15.38 -24.05
C GLN A 20 14.79 -14.70 -22.90
N LEU A 21 15.33 -14.72 -21.68
CA LEU A 21 14.70 -14.07 -20.52
C LEU A 21 14.80 -12.54 -20.56
N SER A 22 15.84 -11.98 -21.19
CA SER A 22 16.02 -10.53 -21.36
C SER A 22 15.07 -9.90 -22.39
N ALA A 23 14.58 -10.69 -23.36
CA ALA A 23 13.75 -10.19 -24.45
C ALA A 23 12.29 -9.87 -24.05
N VAL A 24 11.86 -10.24 -22.85
CA VAL A 24 10.46 -10.04 -22.41
C VAL A 24 10.22 -8.63 -21.82
N LYS A 25 11.26 -7.83 -21.55
CA LYS A 25 11.11 -6.54 -20.84
C LYS A 25 11.17 -5.27 -21.70
N ALA A 26 10.96 -5.36 -23.02
CA ALA A 26 11.10 -4.21 -23.92
C ALA A 26 9.96 -4.03 -24.94
N ARG A 27 8.72 -4.40 -24.62
CA ARG A 27 7.54 -3.81 -25.32
C ARG A 27 7.07 -2.59 -24.56
N GLY A 28 7.89 -1.54 -24.60
CA GLY A 28 7.52 -0.20 -24.17
C GLY A 28 6.37 0.31 -25.05
N ILE A 29 5.22 0.56 -24.44
CA ILE A 29 4.08 1.22 -25.07
C ILE A 29 4.53 2.63 -25.46
N LYS A 30 4.65 2.89 -26.76
CA LYS A 30 4.95 4.21 -27.31
C LYS A 30 3.71 5.10 -27.18
N HIS A 31 3.50 5.67 -26.00
CA HIS A 31 2.43 6.65 -25.80
C HIS A 31 2.84 7.97 -26.47
N ARG A 32 2.22 8.28 -27.61
CA ARG A 32 2.40 9.55 -28.33
C ARG A 32 1.69 10.65 -27.52
N ILE A 33 2.41 11.28 -26.60
CA ILE A 33 1.92 12.45 -25.86
C ILE A 33 1.87 13.62 -26.84
N LYS A 34 0.68 13.89 -27.38
CA LYS A 34 0.40 15.11 -28.13
C LYS A 34 0.20 16.24 -27.11
N TRP A 35 1.31 16.86 -26.69
CA TRP A 35 1.29 18.10 -25.92
C TRP A 35 0.80 19.23 -26.81
N ASN A 36 -0.50 19.52 -26.75
CA ASN A 36 -1.03 20.82 -27.19
C ASN A 36 -2.44 21.01 -26.65
N ARG A 37 -2.54 21.70 -25.52
CA ARG A 37 -3.50 22.79 -25.27
C ARG A 37 -3.04 23.52 -24.00
N LYS A 38 -2.85 24.83 -24.13
CA LYS A 38 -2.43 25.75 -23.08
C LYS A 38 -3.35 25.60 -21.86
N ALA A 39 -2.77 25.39 -20.68
CA ALA A 39 -3.51 25.48 -19.42
C ALA A 39 -3.86 26.95 -19.18
N LEU A 40 -5.15 27.26 -19.26
CA LEU A 40 -5.72 28.51 -18.75
C LEU A 40 -5.45 28.55 -17.24
N PRO A 41 -4.98 29.65 -16.64
CA PRO A 41 -4.76 29.70 -15.21
C PRO A 41 -6.13 29.75 -14.53
N SER A 42 -6.67 28.60 -14.13
CA SER A 42 -7.80 28.59 -13.21
C SER A 42 -7.24 28.96 -11.85
N THR A 43 -7.45 30.22 -11.45
CA THR A 43 -7.35 30.67 -10.07
C THR A 43 -8.16 29.69 -9.23
N SER A 44 -7.48 28.75 -8.56
CA SER A 44 -8.09 27.78 -7.69
C SER A 44 -8.65 28.53 -6.49
N GLN A 45 -9.90 28.98 -6.60
CA GLN A 45 -10.73 29.19 -5.43
C GLN A 45 -10.93 27.80 -4.82
N VAL A 46 -9.95 27.38 -4.02
CA VAL A 46 -10.03 26.19 -3.19
C VAL A 46 -11.22 26.42 -2.27
N THR A 47 -12.35 25.84 -2.66
CA THR A 47 -13.59 25.96 -1.93
C THR A 47 -13.36 25.33 -0.55
N GLU A 48 -13.84 25.97 0.51
CA GLU A 48 -13.65 25.56 1.90
C GLU A 48 -13.94 24.06 2.15
N ALA A 49 -14.89 23.49 1.39
CA ALA A 49 -15.20 22.06 1.37
C ALA A 49 -14.01 21.18 0.91
N HIS A 50 -13.27 21.59 -0.11
CA HIS A 50 -12.10 20.86 -0.61
C HIS A 50 -10.90 21.02 0.34
N THR A 51 -10.79 22.16 1.02
CA THR A 51 -9.77 22.39 2.06
C THR A 51 -10.04 21.53 3.30
N ALA A 52 -11.30 21.35 3.67
CA ALA A 52 -11.70 20.50 4.78
C ALA A 52 -11.34 19.02 4.55
N GLU A 53 -11.48 18.52 3.31
CA GLU A 53 -11.12 17.15 2.93
C GLU A 53 -9.61 16.85 3.00
N ILE A 54 -8.75 17.87 2.88
CA ILE A 54 -7.28 17.72 2.89
C ILE A 54 -6.71 17.91 4.30
N ARG A 55 -7.52 18.26 5.29
CA ARG A 55 -7.05 18.44 6.66
C ARG A 55 -6.60 17.09 7.25
N PRO A 56 -5.44 17.03 7.94
CA PRO A 56 -5.06 15.82 8.69
C PRO A 56 -6.15 15.45 9.70
N GLY A 57 -6.62 14.20 9.62
CA GLY A 57 -7.72 13.65 10.39
C GLY A 57 -9.08 13.72 9.71
N ALA A 58 -9.24 14.38 8.57
CA ALA A 58 -10.54 14.50 7.91
C ALA A 58 -11.06 13.14 7.40
N PHE A 59 -12.38 12.94 7.49
CA PHE A 59 -13.03 11.74 6.96
C PHE A 59 -13.08 11.75 5.43
N ILE A 60 -12.79 10.60 4.84
CA ILE A 60 -12.98 10.33 3.41
C ILE A 60 -14.26 9.52 3.28
N ARG A 61 -15.28 10.07 2.64
CA ARG A 61 -16.61 9.45 2.47
C ARG A 61 -16.91 9.26 0.98
N GLN A 62 -16.62 8.07 0.50
CA GLN A 62 -16.97 7.55 -0.82
C GLN A 62 -18.23 6.66 -0.78
N GLY A 63 -18.68 6.26 0.41
CA GLY A 63 -19.87 5.43 0.62
C GLY A 63 -19.67 3.97 0.24
N ARG A 64 -18.45 3.43 0.37
CA ARG A 64 -18.14 2.04 0.07
C ARG A 64 -18.33 1.19 1.32
N LYS A 65 -18.77 -0.05 1.14
CA LYS A 65 -18.78 -1.01 2.24
C LYS A 65 -17.36 -1.56 2.40
N LEU A 66 -16.78 -1.37 3.59
CA LEU A 66 -15.48 -1.93 3.92
C LEU A 66 -15.63 -3.36 4.46
N ASP A 67 -14.66 -4.22 4.16
CA ASP A 67 -14.56 -5.58 4.69
C ASP A 67 -13.67 -5.56 5.94
N ILE A 68 -14.27 -5.23 7.08
CA ILE A 68 -13.59 -5.10 8.38
C ILE A 68 -14.44 -5.81 9.43
N ASP A 69 -13.81 -6.62 10.27
CA ASP A 69 -14.49 -7.24 11.41
C ASP A 69 -14.55 -6.30 12.61
N LEU A 70 -15.73 -5.72 12.84
CA LEU A 70 -16.04 -4.86 13.99
C LEU A 70 -16.69 -5.66 15.13
N GLY A 71 -16.89 -6.98 14.97
CA GLY A 71 -17.63 -7.88 15.86
C GLY A 71 -19.12 -8.00 15.49
N ALA A 72 -19.75 -9.12 15.88
CA ALA A 72 -21.07 -9.52 15.37
C ALA A 72 -22.18 -8.45 15.43
N GLU A 73 -22.37 -7.78 16.56
CA GLU A 73 -23.39 -6.72 16.73
C GLU A 73 -23.07 -5.48 15.88
N ALA A 74 -21.81 -5.04 15.91
CA ALA A 74 -21.33 -3.87 15.18
C ALA A 74 -21.34 -4.09 13.68
N ASN A 75 -21.01 -5.30 13.22
CA ASN A 75 -21.05 -5.69 11.81
C ASN A 75 -22.46 -5.55 11.28
N ARG A 76 -23.47 -6.14 11.95
CA ARG A 76 -24.88 -6.02 11.52
C ARG A 76 -25.34 -4.57 11.40
N TYR A 77 -24.97 -3.74 12.38
CA TYR A 77 -25.30 -2.31 12.34
C TYR A 77 -24.59 -1.59 11.19
N TYR A 78 -23.30 -1.87 11.00
CA TYR A 78 -22.50 -1.30 9.94
C TYR A 78 -23.01 -1.70 8.55
N GLU A 79 -23.39 -2.97 8.35
CA GLU A 79 -23.94 -3.46 7.08
C GLU A 79 -25.20 -2.70 6.63
N ALA A 80 -26.05 -2.28 7.57
CA ALA A 80 -27.24 -1.50 7.26
C ALA A 80 -26.95 0.01 7.08
N ASN A 81 -25.83 0.51 7.62
CA ASN A 81 -25.56 1.96 7.74
C ASN A 81 -24.20 2.40 7.20
N TYR A 82 -23.49 1.57 6.43
CA TYR A 82 -22.10 1.80 6.01
C TYR A 82 -21.89 3.15 5.32
N TRP A 83 -22.89 3.64 4.59
CA TRP A 83 -22.88 4.93 3.90
C TRP A 83 -22.75 6.14 4.84
N GLN A 84 -23.05 5.99 6.14
CA GLN A 84 -22.87 7.03 7.17
C GLN A 84 -21.47 7.04 7.76
N PHE A 85 -20.61 6.08 7.42
CA PHE A 85 -19.28 5.94 8.02
C PHE A 85 -18.17 6.38 7.04
N PRO A 86 -17.00 6.77 7.56
CA PRO A 86 -15.85 7.05 6.70
C PRO A 86 -15.29 5.77 6.07
N ASP A 87 -14.89 5.87 4.82
CA ASP A 87 -14.13 4.84 4.10
C ASP A 87 -12.62 4.94 4.37
N GLY A 88 -12.18 6.10 4.83
CA GLY A 88 -10.79 6.41 5.10
C GLY A 88 -10.62 7.67 5.93
N VAL A 89 -9.39 7.93 6.34
CA VAL A 89 -8.98 9.14 7.05
C VAL A 89 -7.87 9.79 6.26
N HIS A 90 -7.90 11.10 6.02
CA HIS A 90 -6.76 11.81 5.44
C HIS A 90 -5.67 12.00 6.51
N TYR A 91 -4.52 11.33 6.41
CA TYR A 91 -3.46 11.47 7.42
C TYR A 91 -2.12 11.06 6.82
N ASN A 92 -1.18 12.01 6.76
CA ASN A 92 0.17 11.86 6.23
C ASN A 92 1.19 11.98 7.37
N GLY A 93 1.28 10.96 8.22
CA GLY A 93 2.22 10.91 9.35
C GLY A 93 3.59 10.29 9.04
N CYS A 94 3.83 9.92 7.78
CA CYS A 94 5.03 9.17 7.36
C CYS A 94 6.25 10.05 7.03
N SER A 95 6.15 11.38 7.17
CA SER A 95 7.23 12.33 6.84
C SER A 95 8.35 12.38 7.88
N GLU A 96 8.07 11.96 9.12
CA GLU A 96 9.07 11.84 10.18
C GLU A 96 9.82 10.50 10.01
N ALA A 97 11.13 10.55 9.75
CA ALA A 97 11.96 9.40 9.36
C ALA A 97 12.00 8.21 10.35
N ASN A 98 11.41 8.34 11.54
CA ASN A 98 11.46 7.34 12.61
C ASN A 98 10.15 7.23 13.41
N VAL A 99 8.99 7.38 12.77
CA VAL A 99 7.70 7.13 13.45
C VAL A 99 7.50 5.63 13.61
N THR A 100 7.21 5.17 14.83
CA THR A 100 6.79 3.78 15.08
C THR A 100 5.32 3.58 14.72
N LYS A 101 4.88 2.34 14.52
CA LYS A 101 3.48 2.05 14.18
C LYS A 101 2.51 2.61 15.22
N GLU A 102 2.86 2.49 16.49
CA GLU A 102 2.06 2.95 17.61
C GLU A 102 1.93 4.47 17.62
N LYS A 103 3.04 5.19 17.38
CA LYS A 103 3.06 6.65 17.30
C LYS A 103 2.27 7.16 16.08
N PHE A 104 2.38 6.46 14.94
CA PHE A 104 1.61 6.79 13.75
C PHE A 104 0.10 6.63 13.99
N VAL A 105 -0.30 5.48 14.53
CA VAL A 105 -1.71 5.17 14.79
C VAL A 105 -2.30 6.12 15.82
N SER A 106 -1.58 6.41 16.92
CA SER A 106 -2.06 7.36 17.92
C SER A 106 -2.17 8.79 17.36
N GLY A 107 -1.19 9.22 16.56
CA GLY A 107 -1.25 10.50 15.86
C GLY A 107 -2.42 10.60 14.88
N CYS A 108 -2.69 9.55 14.12
CA CYS A 108 -3.84 9.45 13.22
C CYS A 108 -5.16 9.60 13.98
N ILE A 109 -5.33 8.90 15.10
CA ILE A 109 -6.52 8.99 15.94
C ILE A 109 -6.67 10.40 16.53
N ASN A 110 -5.61 10.98 17.06
CA ASN A 110 -5.63 12.32 17.66
C ASN A 110 -5.98 13.39 16.62
N ALA A 111 -5.41 13.31 15.42
CA ALA A 111 -5.76 14.20 14.31
C ALA A 111 -7.22 14.04 13.91
N THR A 112 -7.73 12.80 13.87
CA THR A 112 -9.13 12.50 13.54
C THR A 112 -10.10 13.08 14.57
N GLN A 113 -9.78 12.99 15.87
CA GLN A 113 -10.55 13.64 16.93
C GLN A 113 -10.59 15.16 16.77
N ALA A 114 -9.44 15.77 16.50
CA ALA A 114 -9.32 17.22 16.36
C ALA A 114 -9.98 17.76 15.09
N ALA A 115 -10.07 16.94 14.03
CA ALA A 115 -10.66 17.33 12.77
C ALA A 115 -12.19 17.16 12.73
N ASN A 116 -12.75 16.21 13.49
CA ASN A 116 -14.18 15.87 13.45
C ASN A 116 -14.83 15.95 14.85
N PRO A 117 -14.71 17.10 15.55
CA PRO A 117 -15.20 17.21 16.92
C PRO A 117 -16.71 17.04 17.00
N GLU A 118 -17.50 17.51 16.04
CA GLU A 118 -18.97 17.44 16.11
C GLU A 118 -19.52 16.00 16.02
N GLU A 119 -18.89 15.18 15.17
CA GLU A 119 -19.28 13.77 15.01
C GLU A 119 -18.84 12.91 16.19
N LEU A 120 -17.70 13.24 16.80
CA LEU A 120 -17.09 12.46 17.88
C LEU A 120 -17.48 12.96 19.29
N SER A 121 -17.90 14.22 19.43
CA SER A 121 -18.37 14.81 20.71
C SER A 121 -19.81 14.45 21.03
N ARG A 122 -20.62 14.08 20.03
CA ARG A 122 -21.98 13.62 20.25
C ARG A 122 -21.99 12.18 20.72
N GLU A 123 -21.77 11.97 22.02
CA GLU A 123 -22.58 11.00 22.76
C GLU A 123 -24.03 11.50 22.76
N LYS A 124 -24.68 11.54 21.59
CA LYS A 124 -26.15 11.54 21.56
C LYS A 124 -26.53 10.24 22.23
N GLN A 125 -27.16 10.30 23.40
CA GLN A 125 -27.53 9.14 24.22
C GLN A 125 -28.24 8.04 23.40
N ASP A 126 -28.94 8.43 22.32
CA ASP A 126 -29.64 7.54 21.39
C ASP A 126 -28.72 6.74 20.43
N ASN A 127 -27.45 7.14 20.25
CA ASN A 127 -26.54 6.61 19.23
C ASN A 127 -25.24 6.02 19.79
N LYS A 128 -25.31 5.38 20.96
CA LYS A 128 -24.17 4.70 21.59
C LYS A 128 -23.55 3.62 20.69
N LEU A 129 -24.38 2.90 19.92
CA LEU A 129 -23.90 1.88 18.98
C LEU A 129 -23.16 2.51 17.79
N TYR A 130 -23.71 3.58 17.20
CA TYR A 130 -23.03 4.35 16.16
C TYR A 130 -21.64 4.81 16.62
N GLN A 131 -21.55 5.42 17.81
CA GLN A 131 -20.27 5.88 18.35
C GLN A 131 -19.28 4.73 18.58
N ARG A 132 -19.74 3.59 19.09
CA ARG A 132 -18.91 2.40 19.26
C ARG A 132 -18.37 1.87 17.92
N VAL A 133 -19.24 1.81 16.90
CA VAL A 133 -18.89 1.36 15.53
C VAL A 133 -17.90 2.34 14.90
N LEU A 134 -18.18 3.65 14.96
CA LEU A 134 -17.31 4.70 14.44
C LEU A 134 -15.92 4.65 15.09
N TRP A 135 -15.87 4.52 16.42
CA TRP A 135 -14.61 4.43 17.16
C TRP A 135 -13.78 3.20 16.79
N ARG A 136 -14.41 2.03 16.63
CA ARG A 136 -13.71 0.82 16.18
C ARG A 136 -13.22 1.01 14.75
N LEU A 137 -14.05 1.53 13.86
CA LEU A 137 -13.71 1.74 12.47
C LEU A 137 -12.52 2.69 12.30
N ILE A 138 -12.49 3.81 13.02
CA ILE A 138 -11.35 4.75 12.98
C ILE A 138 -10.05 4.07 13.41
N ARG A 139 -10.10 3.21 14.45
CA ARG A 139 -8.91 2.45 14.89
C ARG A 139 -8.40 1.52 13.79
N GLU A 140 -9.30 0.82 13.10
CA GLU A 140 -8.93 -0.05 11.99
C GLU A 140 -8.40 0.74 10.78
N LEU A 141 -9.03 1.85 10.41
CA LEU A 141 -8.57 2.70 9.31
C LEU A 141 -7.18 3.29 9.58
N CYS A 142 -6.89 3.67 10.83
CA CYS A 142 -5.56 4.14 11.21
C CYS A 142 -4.53 3.00 11.32
N SER A 143 -4.93 1.76 11.65
CA SER A 143 -4.02 0.61 11.85
C SER A 143 -3.53 -0.04 10.55
N VAL A 144 -4.38 -0.02 9.51
CA VAL A 144 -4.09 -0.59 8.17
C VAL A 144 -3.12 0.29 7.39
N LYS A 145 -3.12 1.60 7.66
CA LYS A 145 -2.15 2.52 7.07
C LYS A 145 -0.73 2.19 7.50
N HIS A 146 0.17 2.19 6.53
CA HIS A 146 1.59 1.90 6.72
C HIS A 146 2.44 2.95 6.02
N CYS A 147 3.65 3.13 6.53
CA CYS A 147 4.68 3.95 5.90
C CYS A 147 5.66 3.05 5.15
N ASP A 148 6.07 3.44 3.94
CA ASP A 148 6.93 2.63 3.07
C ASP A 148 8.26 2.24 3.74
N PHE A 149 8.83 3.13 4.57
CA PHE A 149 10.09 2.88 5.28
C PHE A 149 10.01 1.74 6.34
N TRP A 150 8.81 1.35 6.80
CA TRP A 150 8.66 0.18 7.68
C TRP A 150 8.89 -1.14 6.94
N LEU A 151 8.58 -1.19 5.64
CA LEU A 151 8.83 -2.37 4.80
C LEU A 151 10.34 -2.57 4.61
N GLU A 152 11.10 -1.49 4.45
CA GLU A 152 12.55 -1.55 4.26
C GLU A 152 13.30 -2.00 5.52
N ARG A 153 12.86 -1.57 6.71
CA ARG A 153 13.49 -1.95 7.99
C ARG A 153 13.30 -3.44 8.34
N GLY A 154 12.25 -4.08 7.80
CA GLY A 154 12.02 -5.52 7.89
C GLY A 154 12.70 -6.34 6.78
N ALA A 155 13.14 -5.70 5.70
CA ALA A 155 13.80 -6.32 4.57
C ALA A 155 15.34 -6.35 4.75
N GLY A 156 15.81 -6.73 5.95
CA GLY A 156 17.19 -7.16 6.15
C GLY A 156 17.50 -8.34 5.22
N LEU A 157 18.03 -8.02 4.05
CA LEU A 157 18.69 -8.90 3.08
C LEU A 157 18.17 -10.35 3.04
N ARG A 158 16.87 -10.56 2.81
CA ARG A 158 16.41 -11.84 2.23
C ARG A 158 16.67 -11.76 0.74
N VAL A 159 17.92 -12.02 0.33
CA VAL A 159 18.20 -12.49 -1.02
C VAL A 159 17.32 -13.73 -1.18
N ARG A 160 16.18 -13.57 -1.82
CA ARG A 160 15.39 -14.69 -2.34
C ARG A 160 16.26 -15.23 -3.47
N VAL A 161 17.22 -16.08 -3.11
CA VAL A 161 17.93 -16.88 -4.12
C VAL A 161 16.82 -17.73 -4.71
N ASP A 162 16.35 -17.35 -5.89
CA ASP A 162 15.33 -18.09 -6.59
C ASP A 162 15.76 -19.57 -6.60
N LEU A 163 14.88 -20.47 -6.16
CA LEU A 163 15.08 -21.92 -6.17
C LEU A 163 15.80 -22.43 -7.46
N PRO A 164 15.49 -21.91 -8.67
CA PRO A 164 16.25 -22.25 -9.89
C PRO A 164 17.72 -21.79 -9.90
N MET A 165 18.08 -20.64 -9.32
CA MET A 165 19.46 -20.16 -9.20
C MET A 165 20.30 -21.08 -8.29
N LEU A 166 19.71 -21.51 -7.17
CA LEU A 166 20.36 -22.45 -6.25
C LEU A 166 20.59 -23.82 -6.90
N LEU A 167 19.59 -24.32 -7.63
CA LEU A 167 19.67 -25.57 -8.40
C LEU A 167 20.73 -25.49 -9.50
N CYS A 168 20.80 -24.39 -10.24
CA CYS A 168 21.85 -24.16 -11.24
C CYS A 168 23.26 -24.22 -10.61
N LEU A 169 23.48 -23.50 -9.50
CA LEU A 169 24.76 -23.50 -8.80
C LEU A 169 25.18 -24.90 -8.33
N LEU A 170 24.24 -25.68 -7.79
CA LEU A 170 24.49 -27.06 -7.35
C LEU A 170 24.88 -27.98 -8.52
N VAL A 171 24.22 -27.84 -9.68
CA VAL A 171 24.56 -28.59 -10.90
C VAL A 171 25.95 -28.20 -11.41
N PHE A 172 26.30 -26.92 -11.39
CA PHE A 172 27.64 -26.46 -11.77
C PHE A 172 28.73 -27.02 -10.86
N ILE A 173 28.51 -27.02 -9.54
CA ILE A 173 29.47 -27.57 -8.57
C ILE A 173 29.65 -29.07 -8.78
N TRP A 174 28.56 -29.81 -8.97
CA TRP A 174 28.61 -31.26 -9.20
C TRP A 174 29.36 -31.64 -10.49
N LEU A 175 29.21 -30.85 -11.55
CA LEU A 175 29.93 -31.04 -12.82
C LEU A 175 31.41 -30.62 -12.78
N ILE A 176 31.82 -29.79 -11.83
CA ILE A 176 33.24 -29.42 -11.63
C ILE A 176 33.96 -30.47 -10.78
N VAL A 177 33.25 -31.08 -9.83
CA VAL A 177 33.80 -32.10 -8.90
C VAL A 177 33.89 -33.49 -9.56
N LYS A 178 33.32 -33.70 -10.76
CA LYS A 178 33.30 -34.98 -11.48
C LYS A 178 34.06 -34.93 -12.81
#